data_AF-A0A3T0VY16-F1
#
_entry.id   AF-A0A3T0VY16-F1
#
_cell.length_a   1.000
_cell.length_b   1.000
_cell.length_c   1.000
_cell.angle_alpha   90.00
_cell.angle_beta   90.00
_cell.angle_gamma   90.00
#
_symmetry.space_group_name_H-M   'P 1'
#
loop_
_entity.id
_entity.type
_entity.pdbx_description
1 polymer ?
#
loop_
_entity_poly.entity_id
_entity_poly.type
_entity_poly.pdbx_seq_one_letter_code
_entity_poly.pdbx_strand_id
1 'polypeptide(L)'
;MYGTAPLQSDSGHWLGRFIAADINRFNRRHQSMGGNCFVAAGLFRAVDGFNTQLLRGEDTDLGVRCQRQGGRYVWLKGGHFVHNERKFRTHGYVRYYCSLVLGGLLWQLSERLYARSLGGQA
;
A
#
# COMPACT_ATOMS: atom_id res chain seq x y z
N MET A 1 -16.66 -0.17 7.96
CA MET A 1 -15.70 -1.25 7.63
C MET A 1 -14.69 -0.70 6.65
N TYR A 2 -13.46 -1.19 6.72
CA TYR A 2 -12.38 -0.82 5.82
C TYR A 2 -11.46 -2.04 5.70
N GLY A 3 -10.68 -2.15 4.63
CA GLY A 3 -9.65 -3.17 4.57
C GLY A 3 -9.10 -3.40 3.18
N THR A 4 -8.58 -4.60 2.96
CA THR A 4 -7.92 -4.97 1.70
C THR A 4 -8.42 -6.34 1.21
N ALA A 5 -8.24 -6.61 -0.07
CA ALA A 5 -8.42 -7.94 -0.63
C ALA A 5 -7.05 -8.51 -1.03
N PRO A 6 -6.85 -9.84 -1.00
CA PRO A 6 -5.63 -10.48 -1.43
C PRO A 6 -5.19 -9.99 -2.81
N LEU A 7 -3.92 -9.61 -2.93
CA LEU A 7 -3.24 -9.38 -4.19
C LEU A 7 -3.00 -10.70 -4.92
N GLN A 8 -3.19 -10.67 -6.23
CA GLN A 8 -2.81 -11.75 -7.13
C GLN A 8 -1.95 -11.20 -8.27
N SER A 9 -0.92 -11.97 -8.59
CA SER A 9 -0.01 -11.70 -9.70
C SER A 9 -0.73 -11.90 -11.04
N ASP A 10 -0.61 -10.95 -11.97
CA ASP A 10 -1.20 -11.07 -13.31
C ASP A 10 -0.40 -11.99 -14.25
N SER A 11 0.90 -12.15 -14.03
CA SER A 11 1.79 -12.79 -15.00
C SER A 11 2.04 -14.26 -14.72
N GLY A 12 1.77 -14.71 -13.49
CA GLY A 12 2.14 -16.03 -13.04
C GLY A 12 3.65 -16.24 -12.90
N HIS A 13 4.50 -15.22 -13.02
CA HIS A 13 5.93 -15.37 -12.70
C HIS A 13 6.13 -15.66 -11.21
N TRP A 14 7.09 -16.52 -10.88
CA TRP A 14 7.37 -16.92 -9.50
C TRP A 14 7.65 -15.71 -8.59
N LEU A 15 8.36 -14.70 -9.12
CA LEU A 15 8.71 -13.49 -8.36
C LEU A 15 7.48 -12.61 -8.10
N GLY A 16 6.61 -12.41 -9.09
CA GLY A 16 5.33 -11.72 -8.91
C GLY A 16 4.42 -12.44 -7.89
N ARG A 17 4.35 -13.78 -7.94
CA ARG A 17 3.63 -14.58 -6.94
C ARG A 17 4.21 -14.44 -5.54
N PHE A 18 5.54 -14.49 -5.40
CA PHE A 18 6.23 -14.32 -4.12
C PHE A 18 5.92 -12.95 -3.51
N ILE A 19 6.04 -11.90 -4.32
CA ILE A 19 5.72 -10.52 -3.93
C ILE A 19 4.27 -10.38 -3.47
N ALA A 20 3.32 -10.88 -4.26
CA ALA A 20 1.91 -10.81 -3.91
C ALA A 20 1.63 -11.54 -2.59
N ALA A 21 2.25 -12.71 -2.38
CA ALA A 21 2.14 -13.47 -1.14
C ALA A 21 2.73 -12.73 0.06
N ASP A 22 3.86 -12.04 -0.11
CA ASP A 22 4.49 -11.26 0.96
C ASP A 22 3.67 -10.02 1.36
N ILE A 23 3.20 -9.24 0.37
CA ILE A 23 2.30 -8.10 0.61
C ILE A 23 1.02 -8.57 1.33
N ASN A 24 0.44 -9.69 0.89
CA ASN A 24 -0.75 -10.26 1.54
C ASN A 24 -0.49 -10.64 3.00
N ARG A 25 0.68 -11.23 3.28
CA ARG A 25 1.08 -11.60 4.65
C ARG A 25 1.25 -10.36 5.51
N PHE A 26 1.91 -9.33 4.99
CA PHE A 26 2.12 -8.06 5.69
C PHE A 26 0.80 -7.37 6.02
N ASN A 27 -0.05 -7.14 5.02
CA ASN A 27 -1.34 -6.46 5.20
C ASN A 27 -2.23 -7.19 6.21
N ARG A 28 -2.28 -8.53 6.13
CA ARG A 28 -3.07 -9.34 7.07
C ARG A 28 -2.52 -9.30 8.49
N ARG A 29 -1.19 -9.30 8.67
CA ARG A 29 -0.54 -9.26 9.98
C ARG A 29 -0.71 -7.89 10.66
N HIS A 30 -0.54 -6.82 9.89
CA HIS A 30 -0.50 -5.46 10.42
C HIS A 30 -1.84 -4.73 10.32
N GLN A 31 -2.88 -5.37 9.77
CA GLN A 31 -4.16 -4.73 9.45
C GLN A 31 -3.97 -3.44 8.64
N SER A 32 -2.96 -3.44 7.78
CA SER A 32 -2.56 -2.27 7.02
C SER A 32 -3.33 -2.19 5.72
N MET A 33 -3.43 -0.96 5.21
CA MET A 33 -3.89 -0.64 3.88
C MET A 33 -2.69 -0.28 3.01
N GLY A 34 -2.69 -0.82 1.78
CA GLY A 34 -1.84 -0.34 0.70
C GLY A 34 -2.71 0.04 -0.50
N GLY A 35 -2.11 0.14 -1.69
CA GLY A 35 -2.79 0.53 -2.93
C GLY A 35 -3.95 -0.38 -3.39
N ASN A 36 -4.28 -1.41 -2.62
CA ASN A 36 -5.42 -2.31 -2.76
C ASN A 36 -6.38 -2.19 -1.57
N CYS A 37 -7.08 -1.07 -1.42
CA CYS A 37 -7.96 -0.82 -0.29
C CYS A 37 -9.45 -0.68 -0.68
N PHE A 38 -10.31 -0.88 0.31
CA PHE A 38 -11.71 -0.47 0.26
C PHE A 38 -12.10 0.15 1.60
N VAL A 39 -13.01 1.12 1.55
CA VAL A 39 -13.56 1.79 2.73
C VAL A 39 -15.06 1.97 2.54
N ALA A 40 -15.84 1.68 3.58
CA ALA A 40 -17.26 1.99 3.57
C ALA A 40 -17.48 3.50 3.44
N ALA A 41 -18.37 3.93 2.55
CA ALA A 41 -18.57 5.34 2.23
C ALA A 41 -18.85 6.26 3.43
N GLY A 42 -19.57 5.77 4.44
CA GLY A 42 -19.80 6.52 5.69
C GLY A 42 -18.52 6.75 6.49
N LEU A 43 -17.68 5.72 6.62
CA LEU A 43 -16.39 5.83 7.31
C LEU A 43 -15.42 6.72 6.52
N PHE A 44 -15.40 6.61 5.19
CA PHE A 44 -14.58 7.45 4.33
C PHE A 44 -14.91 8.94 4.50
N ARG A 45 -16.21 9.28 4.57
CA ARG A 45 -16.66 10.64 4.87
C ARG A 45 -16.32 11.08 6.29
N ALA A 46 -16.45 10.17 7.27
CA ALA A 46 -16.16 10.48 8.67
C ALA A 46 -14.68 10.80 8.92
N VAL A 47 -13.76 10.27 8.11
CA VAL A 47 -12.33 10.59 8.20
C VAL A 47 -11.89 11.71 7.24
N ASP A 48 -12.82 12.33 6.51
CA ASP A 48 -12.54 13.35 5.49
C ASP A 48 -11.68 12.86 4.30
N GLY A 49 -11.92 11.61 3.88
CA GLY A 49 -11.33 11.08 2.65
C GLY A 49 -9.80 10.94 2.66
N PHE A 50 -9.16 11.07 1.50
CA PHE A 50 -7.70 11.05 1.37
C PHE A 50 -7.09 12.38 1.79
N ASN A 51 -5.96 12.34 2.48
CA ASN A 51 -5.20 13.54 2.81
C ASN A 51 -4.50 14.09 1.56
N THR A 52 -4.99 15.21 1.04
CA THR A 52 -4.49 15.85 -0.19
C THR A 52 -3.13 16.52 -0.04
N GLN A 53 -2.62 16.65 1.19
CA GLN A 53 -1.29 17.20 1.46
C GLN A 53 -0.18 16.15 1.34
N LEU A 54 -0.52 14.85 1.33
CA LEU A 54 0.45 13.77 1.20
C LEU A 54 0.77 13.52 -0.27
N LEU A 55 2.07 13.54 -0.60
CA LEU A 55 2.54 13.16 -1.94
C LEU A 55 2.58 11.63 -2.14
N ARG A 56 2.73 10.85 -1.05
CA ARG A 56 2.76 9.37 -1.04
C ARG A 56 2.30 8.82 0.31
N GLY A 57 1.80 7.59 0.31
CA GLY A 57 1.41 6.87 1.54
C GLY A 57 0.02 7.26 2.05
N GLU A 58 -0.78 7.88 1.18
CA GLU A 58 -2.14 8.32 1.43
C GLU A 58 -3.09 7.18 1.82
N ASP A 59 -2.83 5.98 1.30
CA ASP A 59 -3.53 4.74 1.60
C ASP A 59 -3.29 4.26 3.04
N THR A 60 -2.03 4.30 3.47
CA THR A 60 -1.60 3.94 4.83
C THR A 60 -2.16 4.95 5.84
N ASP A 61 -2.05 6.24 5.55
CA ASP A 61 -2.65 7.31 6.36
C ASP A 61 -4.17 7.14 6.50
N LEU A 62 -4.87 6.90 5.40
CA LEU A 62 -6.31 6.64 5.41
C LEU A 62 -6.66 5.44 6.30
N GLY A 63 -5.89 4.36 6.23
CA GLY A 63 -6.07 3.19 7.08
C GLY A 63 -5.93 3.50 8.57
N VAL A 64 -4.90 4.25 8.96
CA VAL A 64 -4.67 4.69 10.34
C VAL A 64 -5.81 5.56 10.84
N ARG A 65 -6.29 6.51 10.03
CA ARG A 65 -7.44 7.35 10.39
C ARG A 65 -8.73 6.56 10.52
N CYS A 66 -8.98 5.61 9.62
CA CYS A 66 -10.12 4.69 9.72
C CYS A 66 -10.09 3.88 11.03
N GLN A 67 -8.91 3.38 11.42
CA GLN A 67 -8.73 2.65 12.68
C GLN A 67 -9.02 3.54 13.90
N ARG A 68 -8.49 4.77 13.91
CA ARG A 68 -8.72 5.75 14.99
C ARG A 68 -10.20 6.13 15.14
N GLN A 69 -10.94 6.13 14.03
CA GLN A 69 -12.39 6.36 14.02
C GLN A 69 -13.22 5.12 14.43
N GLY A 70 -12.58 4.07 14.96
CA GLY A 70 -13.26 2.83 15.37
C GLY A 70 -13.65 1.92 14.20
N GLY A 71 -13.07 2.15 13.02
CA GLY A 71 -13.28 1.29 11.86
C GLY A 71 -12.84 -0.15 12.14
N ARG A 72 -13.65 -1.11 11.69
CA ARG A 72 -13.29 -2.54 11.70
C ARG A 72 -12.56 -2.92 10.42
N TYR A 73 -11.34 -3.44 10.57
CA TYR A 73 -10.55 -3.99 9.47
C TYR A 73 -11.15 -5.29 8.96
N VAL A 74 -11.23 -5.46 7.64
CA VAL A 74 -11.78 -6.63 6.97
C VAL A 74 -10.81 -7.11 5.88
N TRP A 75 -10.45 -8.39 5.96
CA TRP A 75 -9.72 -9.09 4.89
C TRP A 75 -10.72 -9.80 3.97
N LEU A 76 -10.84 -9.33 2.73
CA LEU A 76 -11.86 -9.83 1.79
C LEU A 76 -11.42 -11.15 1.16
N LYS A 77 -11.70 -12.28 1.83
CA LYS A 77 -11.26 -13.63 1.39
C LYS A 77 -11.88 -14.11 0.07
N GLY A 78 -13.07 -13.61 -0.28
CA GLY A 78 -13.85 -14.06 -1.43
C GLY A 78 -13.50 -13.37 -2.77
N GLY A 79 -12.48 -12.52 -2.79
CA GLY A 79 -12.10 -11.75 -3.98
C GLY A 79 -10.61 -11.45 -3.99
N HIS A 80 -10.10 -11.03 -5.14
CA HIS A 80 -8.68 -10.72 -5.34
C HIS A 80 -8.53 -9.44 -6.13
N PHE A 81 -7.52 -8.64 -5.80
CA PHE A 81 -7.04 -7.58 -6.68
C PHE A 81 -5.90 -8.14 -7.53
N VAL A 82 -6.13 -8.23 -8.84
CA VAL A 82 -5.09 -8.61 -9.80
C VAL A 82 -4.32 -7.36 -10.18
N HIS A 83 -3.05 -7.26 -9.77
CA HIS A 83 -2.24 -6.08 -10.07
C HIS A 83 -1.59 -6.22 -11.44
N ASN A 84 -1.69 -5.19 -12.27
CA ASN A 84 -1.03 -5.18 -13.58
C ASN A 84 0.49 -5.10 -13.43
N GLU A 85 1.21 -6.11 -13.92
CA GLU A 85 2.66 -6.23 -13.78
C GLU A 85 3.43 -5.73 -15.00
N ARG A 86 2.76 -5.10 -15.97
CA ARG A 86 3.41 -4.52 -17.16
C ARG A 86 4.58 -3.63 -16.75
N LYS A 87 4.42 -2.78 -15.75
CA LYS A 87 5.50 -1.90 -15.25
C LYS A 87 6.72 -2.69 -14.74
N PHE A 88 6.49 -3.85 -14.11
CA PHE A 88 7.57 -4.71 -13.60
C PHE A 88 8.27 -5.49 -14.70
N ARG A 89 7.52 -5.89 -15.74
CA ARG A 89 8.10 -6.49 -16.95
C ARG A 89 9.00 -5.51 -17.71
N THR A 90 8.61 -4.23 -17.76
CA THR A 90 9.39 -3.20 -18.46
C THR A 90 10.62 -2.72 -17.68
N HIS A 91 10.50 -2.54 -16.35
CA HIS A 91 11.55 -1.90 -15.54
C HIS A 91 12.34 -2.88 -14.66
N GLY A 92 11.94 -4.14 -14.63
CA GLY A 92 12.50 -5.19 -13.78
C GLY A 92 11.96 -5.16 -12.35
N TYR A 93 11.54 -6.33 -11.87
CA TYR A 93 11.07 -6.52 -10.49
C TYR A 93 12.09 -6.08 -9.44
N VAL A 94 13.33 -6.57 -9.57
CA VAL A 94 14.40 -6.30 -8.59
C VAL A 94 14.64 -4.81 -8.45
N ARG A 95 14.78 -4.09 -9.57
CA ARG A 95 14.99 -2.64 -9.56
C ARG A 95 13.89 -1.90 -8.80
N TYR A 96 12.63 -2.27 -9.04
CA TYR A 96 11.50 -1.64 -8.36
C TYR A 96 11.52 -1.93 -6.84
N TYR A 97 11.67 -3.19 -6.43
CA TYR A 97 11.66 -3.53 -5.01
C TYR A 97 12.87 -2.98 -4.26
N CYS A 98 14.05 -2.97 -4.87
CA CYS A 98 15.21 -2.28 -4.30
C CYS A 98 14.93 -0.80 -4.08
N SER A 99 14.25 -0.13 -5.01
CA SER A 99 13.87 1.28 -4.84
C SER A 99 12.88 1.49 -3.67
N LEU A 100 11.95 0.56 -3.45
CA LEU A 100 11.04 0.60 -2.30
C LEU A 100 11.78 0.38 -0.98
N VAL A 101 12.69 -0.59 -0.93
CA VAL A 101 13.51 -0.86 0.27
C VAL A 101 14.39 0.34 0.60
N LEU A 102 15.05 0.92 -0.40
CA LEU A 102 15.85 2.14 -0.21
C LEU A 102 14.98 3.30 0.28
N GLY A 103 13.78 3.49 -0.27
CA GLY A 103 12.83 4.48 0.21
C GLY A 103 12.43 4.24 1.68
N GLY A 104 12.12 3.00 2.05
CA GLY A 104 11.79 2.64 3.44
C GLY A 104 12.94 2.87 4.41
N LEU A 105 14.17 2.55 4.01
CA LEU A 105 15.37 2.83 4.80
C LEU A 105 15.62 4.34 4.96
N LEU A 106 15.48 5.11 3.87
CA LEU A 106 15.58 6.56 3.92
C LEU A 106 14.54 7.16 4.86
N TRP A 107 13.30 6.65 4.83
CA TRP A 107 12.24 7.08 5.76
C TRP A 107 12.62 6.80 7.22
N GLN A 108 13.10 5.60 7.53
CA GLN A 108 13.52 5.23 8.90
C GLN A 108 14.69 6.07 9.41
N LEU A 109 15.61 6.48 8.53
CA LEU A 109 16.75 7.31 8.89
C LEU A 109 16.38 8.79 9.01
N SER A 110 15.56 9.31 8.09
CA SER A 110 15.12 10.69 8.07
C SER A 110 13.95 10.90 7.10
N GLU A 111 12.80 11.27 7.64
CA GLU A 111 11.62 11.67 6.85
C GLU A 111 11.95 12.79 5.84
N ARG A 112 12.89 13.69 6.21
CA ARG A 112 13.39 14.78 5.36
C ARG A 112 14.19 14.28 4.15
N LEU A 113 15.06 13.29 4.33
CA LEU A 113 15.83 12.70 3.23
C LEU A 113 14.93 11.90 2.30
N TYR A 114 13.95 11.18 2.87
CA TYR A 114 12.93 10.52 2.10
C TYR A 114 12.15 11.53 1.24
N ALA A 115 11.59 12.59 1.82
CA ALA A 115 10.84 13.61 1.09
C ALA A 115 11.62 14.23 -0.09
N ARG A 116 12.92 14.52 0.11
CA ARG A 116 13.82 14.99 -0.95
C ARG A 116 14.01 13.96 -2.07
N SER A 117 14.18 12.68 -1.73
CA SER A 117 14.32 11.60 -2.72
C SER A 117 13.07 11.43 -3.62
N LEU A 118 11.93 11.92 -3.16
CA LEU A 118 10.67 11.91 -3.89
C LEU A 118 10.47 13.15 -4.78
N GLY A 119 11.39 14.11 -4.75
CA GLY A 119 11.25 15.39 -5.44
C GLY A 119 10.38 16.41 -4.69
N GLY A 120 10.04 16.15 -3.41
CA GLY A 120 9.35 17.12 -2.56
C GLY A 120 10.31 18.17 -2.03
N GLN A 121 9.87 19.44 -2.01
CA GLN A 121 10.54 20.48 -1.22
C GLN A 121 10.20 20.23 0.26
N ALA A 122 11.23 20.00 1.07
CA ALA A 122 11.14 19.78 2.51
C ALA A 122 11.03 21.09 3.29
#